data_AF-K1Q177-F1
#
_entry.id   AF-K1Q177-F1
#
_cell.length_a   1.000
_cell.length_b   1.000
_cell.length_c   1.000
_cell.angle_alpha   90.00
_cell.angle_beta   90.00
_cell.angle_gamma   90.00
#
_symmetry.space_group_name_H-M   'P 1'
#
loop_
_entity.id
_entity.type
_entity.pdbx_description
1 polymer ?
#
loop_
_entity_poly.entity_id
_entity_poly.type
_entity_poly.pdbx_seq_one_letter_code
_entity_poly.pdbx_strand_id
1 'polypeptide(L)'
;MEEIVSEKAEQVKAFRERIEKCENNSIFAEATHDAFWGTGLDPEATEHTDPNKWPGSNKLGQIVKKVAQKYKRRLRSVSVPRRGQHTPEDPQTLDKFLCEMKKNKKTNKKDEK
;
A
#
# COMPACT_ATOMS: atom_id res chain seq x y z
N MET A 1 2.43 14.39 -20.27
CA MET A 1 1.19 13.65 -19.93
C MET A 1 1.09 13.33 -18.44
N GLU A 2 2.15 12.81 -17.79
CA GLU A 2 2.12 12.56 -16.33
C GLU A 2 1.84 13.83 -15.51
N GLU A 3 2.41 14.97 -15.90
CA GLU A 3 2.17 16.29 -15.28
C GLU A 3 0.69 16.68 -15.37
N ILE A 4 0.08 16.59 -16.56
CA ILE A 4 -1.34 16.90 -16.78
C ILE A 4 -2.24 16.04 -15.90
N VAL A 5 -1.97 14.73 -15.80
CA VAL A 5 -2.76 13.83 -14.94
C VAL A 5 -2.56 14.15 -13.46
N SER A 6 -1.35 14.59 -13.08
CA SER A 6 -1.06 15.03 -11.71
C SER A 6 -1.82 16.32 -11.38
N GLU A 7 -1.76 17.34 -12.25
CA GLU A 7 -2.54 18.57 -12.10
C GLU A 7 -4.04 18.29 -12.07
N LYS A 8 -4.53 17.35 -12.88
CA LYS A 8 -5.94 16.93 -12.85
C LYS A 8 -6.34 16.37 -11.50
N ALA A 9 -5.46 15.59 -10.86
CA ALA A 9 -5.69 15.09 -9.50
C ALA A 9 -5.67 16.20 -8.45
N GLU A 10 -4.90 17.26 -8.66
CA GLU A 10 -4.92 18.43 -7.77
C GLU A 10 -6.20 19.27 -7.95
N GLN A 11 -6.61 19.48 -9.20
CA GLN A 11 -7.77 20.30 -9.54
C GLN A 11 -9.11 19.60 -9.24
N VAL A 12 -9.20 18.29 -9.48
CA VAL A 12 -10.45 17.53 -9.38
C VAL A 12 -10.43 16.58 -8.17
N LYS A 13 -11.04 17.02 -7.07
CA LYS A 13 -11.12 16.26 -5.81
C LYS A 13 -11.73 14.87 -5.99
N ALA A 14 -12.82 14.73 -6.75
CA ALA A 14 -13.47 13.45 -6.98
C ALA A 14 -12.54 12.43 -7.67
N PHE A 15 -11.70 12.89 -8.61
CA PHE A 15 -10.72 12.05 -9.27
C PHE A 15 -9.64 11.60 -8.27
N ARG A 16 -9.11 12.54 -7.48
CA ARG A 16 -8.14 12.24 -6.41
C ARG A 16 -8.66 11.20 -5.42
N GLU A 17 -9.87 11.38 -4.92
CA GLU A 17 -10.47 10.46 -3.95
C GLU A 17 -10.65 9.06 -4.53
N ARG A 18 -10.95 8.95 -5.83
CA ARG A 18 -11.11 7.65 -6.49
C ARG A 18 -9.77 6.92 -6.59
N ILE A 19 -8.71 7.61 -7.02
CA ILE A 19 -7.37 7.01 -7.15
C ILE A 19 -6.71 6.71 -5.79
N GLU A 20 -7.04 7.48 -4.74
CA GLU A 20 -6.53 7.25 -3.38
C GLU A 20 -7.15 6.00 -2.72
N LYS A 21 -8.43 5.73 -3.00
CA LYS A 21 -9.16 4.57 -2.46
C LYS A 21 -8.79 3.23 -3.11
N CYS A 22 -8.18 3.24 -4.30
CA CYS A 22 -7.81 2.00 -5.00
C CYS A 22 -6.71 1.24 -4.27
N GLU A 23 -6.67 -0.09 -4.40
CA GLU A 23 -5.64 -0.93 -3.81
C GLU A 23 -4.30 -0.84 -4.58
N ASN A 24 -3.20 -1.30 -3.99
CA ASN A 24 -1.88 -1.25 -4.65
C ASN A 24 -1.81 -2.17 -5.87
N ASN A 25 -2.55 -3.28 -5.83
CA ASN A 25 -2.59 -4.26 -6.90
C ASN A 25 -3.64 -3.95 -7.97
N SER A 26 -4.45 -2.91 -7.80
CA SER A 26 -5.44 -2.52 -8.79
C SER A 26 -4.76 -2.10 -10.11
N ILE A 27 -5.46 -2.36 -11.21
CA ILE A 27 -5.07 -1.99 -12.56
C ILE A 27 -6.04 -0.93 -13.03
N PHE A 28 -5.51 0.21 -13.45
CA PHE A 28 -6.29 1.22 -14.15
C PHE A 28 -6.22 0.89 -15.64
N ALA A 29 -7.36 0.83 -16.30
CA ALA A 29 -7.47 0.49 -17.72
C ALA A 29 -8.32 1.55 -18.40
N GLU A 30 -7.81 2.13 -19.48
CA GLU A 30 -8.64 2.87 -20.41
C GLU A 30 -9.15 1.89 -21.46
N ALA A 31 -10.39 1.42 -21.27
CA ALA A 31 -11.02 0.41 -22.13
C ALA A 31 -11.55 1.02 -23.42
N THR A 32 -10.63 1.41 -24.28
CA THR A 32 -10.87 1.96 -25.61
C THR A 32 -10.10 1.17 -26.65
N HIS A 33 -10.55 1.23 -27.90
CA HIS A 33 -9.86 0.61 -29.04
C HIS A 33 -8.51 1.27 -29.39
N ASP A 34 -8.07 2.30 -28.67
CA ASP A 34 -6.75 2.87 -28.85
C ASP A 34 -5.68 1.91 -28.30
N ALA A 35 -4.77 1.48 -29.17
CA ALA A 35 -3.67 0.60 -28.81
C ALA A 35 -2.48 1.33 -28.13
N PHE A 36 -2.44 2.67 -28.13
CA PHE A 36 -1.36 3.44 -27.51
C PHE A 36 -1.73 3.94 -26.12
N TRP A 37 -2.81 4.70 -25.96
CA TRP A 37 -3.23 5.20 -24.65
C TRP A 37 -4.09 4.20 -23.88
N GLY A 38 -4.93 3.44 -24.58
CA GLY A 38 -5.85 2.45 -24.04
C GLY A 38 -5.44 0.99 -24.16
N THR A 39 -6.38 0.10 -23.85
CA THR A 39 -6.21 -1.36 -23.88
C THR A 39 -6.35 -1.97 -25.28
N GLY A 40 -6.80 -1.20 -26.27
CA GLY A 40 -7.09 -1.68 -27.61
C GLY A 40 -8.30 -2.61 -27.68
N LEU A 41 -9.16 -2.58 -26.66
CA LEU A 41 -10.33 -3.46 -26.50
C LEU A 41 -11.51 -2.66 -25.94
N ASP A 42 -12.72 -3.18 -26.16
CA ASP A 42 -13.93 -2.70 -25.50
C ASP A 42 -13.90 -2.93 -23.98
N PRO A 43 -14.75 -2.23 -23.21
CA PRO A 43 -14.88 -2.43 -21.76
C PRO A 43 -15.10 -3.89 -21.35
N GLU A 44 -16.01 -4.60 -22.01
CA GLU A 44 -16.33 -5.99 -21.71
C GLU A 44 -15.15 -6.92 -22.03
N ALA A 45 -14.52 -6.73 -23.20
CA ALA A 45 -13.34 -7.50 -23.57
C ALA A 45 -12.12 -7.19 -22.68
N THR A 46 -11.98 -5.94 -22.23
CA THR A 46 -10.91 -5.51 -21.32
C THR A 46 -11.03 -6.18 -19.95
N GLU A 47 -12.26 -6.31 -19.43
CA GLU A 47 -12.52 -6.97 -18.14
C GLU A 47 -12.27 -8.49 -18.20
N HIS A 48 -12.58 -9.13 -19.33
CA HIS A 48 -12.42 -10.58 -19.50
C HIS A 48 -11.08 -11.02 -20.10
N THR A 49 -10.19 -10.09 -20.45
CA THR A 49 -8.87 -10.39 -21.00
C THR A 49 -7.79 -10.09 -19.98
N ASP A 50 -6.84 -11.02 -19.83
CA ASP A 50 -5.66 -10.80 -18.99
C ASP A 50 -4.92 -9.51 -19.43
N PRO A 51 -4.52 -8.64 -18.49
CA PRO A 51 -3.80 -7.40 -18.80
C PRO A 51 -2.53 -7.57 -19.63
N ASN A 52 -1.87 -8.72 -19.53
CA ASN A 52 -0.67 -9.05 -20.30
C ASN A 52 -0.96 -9.43 -21.76
N LYS A 53 -2.24 -9.68 -22.09
CA LYS A 53 -2.71 -10.07 -23.43
C LYS A 53 -3.47 -8.93 -24.11
N TRP A 54 -3.57 -7.76 -23.49
CA TRP A 54 -4.19 -6.60 -24.14
C TRP A 54 -3.37 -6.20 -25.37
N PRO A 55 -4.03 -5.96 -26.52
CA PRO A 55 -3.37 -5.48 -27.73
C PRO A 55 -2.80 -4.07 -27.54
N GLY A 56 -3.42 -3.27 -26.68
CA GLY A 56 -2.98 -1.91 -26.35
C GLY A 56 -2.02 -1.82 -25.17
N SER A 57 -1.21 -0.76 -25.18
CA SER A 57 -0.19 -0.51 -24.14
C SER A 57 -0.75 0.03 -22.84
N ASN A 58 -1.99 0.55 -22.85
CA ASN A 58 -2.66 1.16 -21.69
C ASN A 58 -1.77 2.18 -20.96
N LYS A 59 -1.10 3.06 -21.72
CA LYS A 59 -0.17 4.04 -21.14
C LYS A 59 -0.88 4.99 -20.17
N LEU A 60 -2.13 5.33 -20.43
CA LEU A 60 -2.90 6.20 -19.55
C LEU A 60 -3.11 5.53 -18.17
N GLY A 61 -3.52 4.26 -18.16
CA GLY A 61 -3.69 3.49 -16.94
C GLY A 61 -2.40 3.38 -16.11
N GLN A 62 -1.25 3.18 -16.78
CA GLN A 62 0.06 3.14 -16.11
C GLN A 62 0.40 4.50 -15.46
N ILE A 63 0.15 5.61 -16.15
CA ILE A 63 0.38 6.95 -15.63
C ILE A 63 -0.52 7.22 -14.42
N VAL A 64 -1.81 6.90 -14.52
CA VAL A 64 -2.77 7.06 -13.41
C VAL A 64 -2.31 6.23 -12.20
N LYS A 65 -1.81 5.01 -12.40
CA LYS A 65 -1.25 4.18 -11.32
C LYS A 65 -0.07 4.86 -10.61
N LYS A 66 0.87 5.45 -11.36
CA LYS A 66 1.99 6.20 -10.77
C LYS A 66 1.53 7.41 -9.97
N VAL A 67 0.56 8.17 -10.51
CA VAL A 67 -0.01 9.33 -9.82
C VAL A 67 -0.76 8.90 -8.55
N ALA A 68 -1.52 7.80 -8.60
CA ALA A 68 -2.21 7.23 -7.44
C ALA A 68 -1.24 6.85 -6.31
N GLN A 69 -0.10 6.24 -6.65
CA GLN A 69 0.98 5.94 -5.69
C GLN A 69 1.55 7.22 -5.03
N LYS A 70 1.53 8.34 -5.77
CA LYS A 70 1.69 9.74 -5.31
C LYS A 70 0.97 10.04 -4.00
N TYR A 71 -0.33 9.81 -4.04
CA TYR A 71 -1.29 10.25 -3.03
C TYR A 71 -1.55 9.21 -1.94
N LYS A 72 -1.11 7.96 -2.13
CA LYS A 72 -1.21 6.97 -1.07
C LYS A 72 -0.36 7.37 0.12
N ARG A 73 -1.01 7.49 1.28
CA ARG A 73 -0.34 7.67 2.56
C ARG A 73 0.69 6.55 2.73
N ARG A 74 1.97 6.88 2.66
CA ARG A 74 3.00 6.01 3.22
C ARG A 74 2.64 5.85 4.69
N LEU A 75 2.25 4.64 5.10
CA LEU A 75 2.34 4.25 6.49
C LEU A 75 3.82 4.43 6.83
N ARG A 76 4.17 5.59 7.42
CA ARG A 76 5.48 5.74 8.05
C ARG A 76 5.54 4.56 9.00
N SER A 77 6.46 3.65 8.76
CA SER A 77 6.86 2.69 9.77
C SER A 77 7.20 3.56 10.98
N VAL A 78 6.29 3.61 11.95
CA VAL A 78 6.60 4.11 13.27
C VAL A 78 7.57 3.07 13.80
N SER A 79 8.85 3.24 13.45
CA SER A 79 9.93 2.65 14.22
C SER A 79 9.73 3.23 15.60
N VAL A 80 9.15 2.42 16.49
CA VAL A 80 9.11 2.67 17.92
C VAL A 80 10.50 3.19 18.30
N PRO A 81 10.64 4.35 18.96
CA PRO A 81 11.94 4.84 19.39
C PRO A 81 12.63 3.71 20.14
N ARG A 82 13.75 3.22 19.60
CA ARG A 82 14.55 2.18 20.25
C ARG A 82 15.13 2.85 21.49
N ARG A 83 14.49 2.68 22.64
CA ARG A 83 14.97 3.22 23.92
C ARG A 83 16.37 2.69 24.15
N GLY A 84 17.35 3.60 24.16
CA GLY A 84 18.66 3.48 24.78
C GLY A 84 19.59 2.42 24.19
N GLN A 85 20.80 2.84 23.81
CA GLN A 85 21.95 1.94 23.85
C GLN A 85 22.00 1.24 25.22
N HIS A 86 21.79 -0.06 25.25
CA HIS A 86 22.28 -0.92 26.31
C HIS A 86 23.55 -1.59 25.76
N THR A 87 24.68 -1.31 26.40
CA THR A 87 25.99 -1.89 26.05
C THR A 87 25.98 -3.41 26.26
N PRO A 88 26.82 -4.15 25.51
CA PRO A 88 26.62 -5.58 25.26
C PRO A 88 27.47 -6.45 26.20
N GLU A 89 27.25 -6.48 27.51
CA GLU A 89 28.14 -7.26 28.39
C GLU A 89 27.42 -8.06 29.50
N ASP A 90 26.19 -8.56 29.30
CA ASP A 90 25.68 -9.58 30.22
C ASP A 90 24.56 -10.49 29.65
N PRO A 91 24.84 -11.77 29.36
CA PRO A 91 23.83 -12.78 28.99
C PRO A 91 22.71 -12.94 30.01
N GLN A 92 22.90 -12.49 31.26
CA GLN A 92 21.91 -12.59 32.34
C GLN A 92 20.65 -11.73 32.12
N THR A 93 20.71 -10.75 31.21
CA THR A 93 19.63 -9.78 31.02
C THR A 93 18.40 -10.40 30.33
N LEU A 94 18.61 -11.38 29.45
CA LEU A 94 17.54 -12.07 28.72
C LEU A 94 16.74 -13.01 29.63
N ASP A 95 17.42 -13.76 30.49
CA ASP A 95 16.77 -14.65 31.46
C ASP A 95 15.96 -13.88 32.50
N LYS A 96 16.46 -12.72 32.92
CA LYS A 96 15.73 -11.82 33.82
C LYS A 96 14.43 -11.31 33.18
N PHE A 97 14.50 -10.90 31.91
CA PHE A 97 13.33 -10.43 31.15
C PHE A 97 12.31 -11.55 30.91
N LEU A 98 12.76 -12.74 30.54
CA LEU A 98 11.88 -13.92 30.37
C LEU A 98 11.22 -14.33 31.70
N CYS A 99 11.96 -14.28 32.81
CA CYS A 99 11.41 -14.53 34.14
C CYS A 99 10.36 -13.50 34.55
N GLU A 100 10.57 -12.22 34.23
CA GLU A 100 9.64 -11.14 34.54
C GLU A 100 8.33 -11.30 33.74
N MET A 101 8.42 -11.60 32.44
CA MET A 101 7.22 -11.90 31.64
C MET A 101 6.46 -13.14 32.14
N LYS A 102 7.17 -14.16 32.63
CA LYS A 102 6.54 -15.37 33.17
C LYS A 102 5.87 -15.14 34.55
N LYS A 103 6.34 -14.15 35.33
CA LYS A 103 5.72 -13.76 36.61
C LYS A 103 4.42 -13.00 36.39
N ASN A 104 4.35 -12.09 35.41
CA ASN A 104 3.15 -11.28 35.15
C ASN A 104 1.96 -12.11 34.65
N LYS A 105 2.21 -13.31 34.10
CA LYS A 105 1.16 -14.24 33.67
C LYS A 105 0.54 -15.04 34.83
N LYS A 106 1.20 -15.09 36.00
CA LYS A 106 0.71 -15.83 37.19
C LYS A 106 -0.14 -14.96 38.13
N THR A 107 0.02 -13.64 38.12
CA THR A 107 -0.75 -12.74 38.98
C THR A 107 -2.18 -12.53 38.47
N ASN A 108 -2.40 -12.54 37.15
CA ASN A 108 -3.75 -12.39 36.56
C ASN A 108 -4.66 -13.63 36.69
N LYS A 109 -4.25 -14.71 37.38
CA LYS A 109 -5.08 -15.92 37.56
C LYS A 109 -5.56 -16.13 38.99
N LYS A 110 -5.25 -15.21 39.93
CA LYS A 110 -5.63 -15.34 41.34
C LYS A 110 -6.82 -14.49 41.77
N ASP A 111 -7.36 -13.63 40.91
CA ASP A 111 -8.50 -12.76 41.22
C ASP A 111 -9.79 -13.19 40.52
N GLU A 112 -9.96 -14.49 40.28
CA GLU A 112 -11.21 -15.07 39.78
C GLU A 112 -11.64 -16.26 40.65
N LYS A 113 -11.98 -15.98 41.91
CA LYS A 113 -13.06 -16.65 42.66
C LYS A 113 -13.36 -15.97 44.00
#